data_AF-A0A5D2YLY7-F1
#
_entry.id   AF-A0A5D2YLY7-F1
#
_cell.length_a   1.000
_cell.length_b   1.000
_cell.length_c   1.000
_cell.angle_alpha   90.00
_cell.angle_beta   90.00
_cell.angle_gamma   90.00
#
_symmetry.space_group_name_H-M   'P 1'
#
loop_
_entity.id
_entity.type
_entity.pdbx_description
1 polymer ?
#
loop_
_entity_poly.entity_id
_entity_poly.type
_entity_poly.pdbx_seq_one_letter_code
_entity_poly.pdbx_strand_id
1 'polypeptide(L)'
;MTEATKRYAVVTGANKGVGLEICKQLAQNGIMVVLTARDEKRDLEALESLKHSGLSDYLVFHQLDVADPKSIASLADFVKKQFGKLDILVNNAAILGATFFIAPGIEVNSRDIWSKATDDNYELAKKCIEINYYGAKITVEALIPLLQLSDLPRIVNVSSSVVMLKGKGEKLKGVLIGVTRN
;
A
#
# COMPACT_ATOMS: atom_id res chain seq x y z
N MET A 1 -11.34 17.44 -29.50
CA MET A 1 -11.64 17.09 -28.11
C MET A 1 -10.91 15.80 -27.82
N THR A 2 -9.79 15.86 -27.09
CA THR A 2 -9.08 14.65 -26.67
C THR A 2 -9.92 13.98 -25.60
N GLU A 3 -10.45 12.79 -25.90
CA GLU A 3 -11.10 11.93 -24.92
C GLU A 3 -10.15 11.78 -23.73
N ALA A 4 -10.60 12.12 -22.52
CA ALA A 4 -9.76 12.02 -21.34
C ALA A 4 -9.41 10.55 -21.13
N THR A 5 -8.15 10.19 -21.35
CA THR A 5 -7.67 8.81 -21.23
C THR A 5 -7.90 8.33 -19.79
N LYS A 6 -8.71 7.28 -19.63
CA LYS A 6 -9.00 6.68 -18.32
C LYS A 6 -7.69 6.23 -17.66
N ARG A 7 -7.54 6.57 -16.37
CA ARG A 7 -6.38 6.19 -15.56
C ARG A 7 -6.72 5.08 -14.59
N TYR A 8 -5.76 4.19 -14.36
CA TYR A 8 -5.90 3.01 -13.53
C TYR A 8 -4.91 3.04 -12.37
N ALA A 9 -5.40 2.76 -11.17
CA ALA A 9 -4.60 2.68 -9.95
C ALA A 9 -4.75 1.32 -9.27
N VAL A 10 -3.69 0.87 -8.61
CA VAL A 10 -3.70 -0.25 -7.68
C VAL A 10 -3.30 0.28 -6.31
N VAL A 11 -4.07 -0.02 -5.27
CA VAL A 11 -3.74 0.36 -3.89
C VAL A 11 -3.71 -0.90 -3.03
N THR A 12 -2.55 -1.19 -2.44
CA THR A 12 -2.38 -2.38 -1.61
C THR A 12 -2.83 -2.16 -0.17
N GLY A 13 -3.44 -3.17 0.46
CA GLY A 13 -3.86 -3.10 1.87
C GLY A 13 -4.92 -2.03 2.14
N ALA A 14 -5.88 -1.90 1.22
CA ALA A 14 -6.83 -0.81 1.14
C ALA A 14 -8.22 -1.13 1.73
N ASN A 15 -8.32 -2.16 2.57
CA ASN A 15 -9.57 -2.48 3.27
C ASN A 15 -9.90 -1.53 4.43
N LYS A 16 -8.92 -0.76 4.93
CA LYS A 16 -9.12 0.17 6.06
C LYS A 16 -8.06 1.27 6.08
N GLY A 17 -8.30 2.26 6.94
CA GLY A 17 -7.33 3.31 7.25
C GLY A 17 -6.90 4.10 6.02
N VAL A 18 -5.60 4.37 5.92
CA VAL A 18 -5.01 5.22 4.87
C VAL A 18 -5.29 4.67 3.47
N GLY A 19 -5.15 3.37 3.25
CA GLY A 19 -5.37 2.77 1.92
C GLY A 19 -6.80 2.94 1.41
N LEU A 20 -7.79 2.80 2.29
CA LEU A 20 -9.20 2.98 1.94
C LEU A 20 -9.49 4.43 1.53
N GLU A 21 -8.97 5.39 2.28
CA GLU A 21 -9.13 6.81 1.98
C GLU A 21 -8.41 7.21 0.68
N ILE A 22 -7.23 6.63 0.40
CA ILE A 22 -6.55 6.80 -0.90
C ILE A 22 -7.44 6.30 -2.04
N CYS A 23 -8.04 5.12 -1.93
CA CYS A 23 -8.97 4.60 -2.95
C CYS A 23 -10.13 5.58 -3.19
N LYS A 24 -10.73 6.09 -2.11
CA LYS A 24 -11.83 7.06 -2.18
C LYS A 24 -11.43 8.33 -2.91
N GLN A 25 -10.30 8.94 -2.54
CA GLN A 25 -9.84 10.19 -3.18
C GLN A 25 -9.48 9.99 -4.65
N LEU A 26 -8.81 8.89 -5.00
CA LEU A 26 -8.50 8.57 -6.39
C LEU A 26 -9.79 8.38 -7.22
N ALA A 27 -10.77 7.64 -6.68
CA ALA A 27 -12.07 7.43 -7.32
C ALA A 27 -12.85 8.74 -7.50
N GLN A 28 -12.85 9.64 -6.52
CA GLN A 28 -13.45 10.98 -6.63
C GLN A 28 -12.82 11.83 -7.73
N ASN A 29 -11.57 11.55 -8.10
CA ASN A 29 -10.86 12.19 -9.20
C ASN A 29 -11.00 11.44 -10.54
N GLY A 30 -11.97 10.52 -10.64
CA GLY A 30 -12.30 9.78 -11.87
C GLY A 30 -11.30 8.69 -12.25
N ILE A 31 -10.42 8.28 -11.32
CA ILE A 31 -9.45 7.21 -11.54
C ILE A 31 -10.10 5.88 -11.18
N MET A 32 -9.98 4.88 -12.05
CA MET A 32 -10.41 3.51 -11.76
C MET A 32 -9.39 2.86 -10.82
N VAL A 33 -9.83 2.42 -9.65
CA VAL A 33 -8.96 1.89 -8.60
C VAL A 33 -9.24 0.42 -8.35
N VAL A 34 -8.18 -0.38 -8.40
CA VAL A 34 -8.14 -1.73 -7.86
C VAL A 34 -7.81 -1.63 -6.37
N LEU A 35 -8.83 -1.78 -5.54
CA LEU A 35 -8.73 -1.88 -4.09
C LEU A 35 -8.31 -3.32 -3.76
N THR A 36 -7.17 -3.50 -3.09
CA THR A 36 -6.72 -4.84 -2.71
C THR A 36 -6.62 -5.04 -1.21
N ALA A 37 -6.91 -6.26 -0.78
CA ALA A 37 -6.74 -6.71 0.59
C ALA A 37 -6.63 -8.23 0.65
N ARG A 38 -6.24 -8.76 1.81
CA ARG A 38 -5.89 -10.19 1.94
C ARG A 38 -7.09 -11.12 2.00
N ASP A 39 -8.22 -10.66 2.52
CA ASP A 39 -9.31 -11.56 2.95
C ASP A 39 -10.66 -11.09 2.39
N GLU A 40 -11.12 -11.77 1.33
CA GLU A 40 -12.34 -11.37 0.59
C GLU A 40 -13.57 -11.20 1.49
N LYS A 41 -13.67 -11.99 2.56
CA LYS A 41 -14.86 -12.03 3.43
C LYS A 41 -14.91 -10.89 4.44
N ARG A 42 -13.77 -10.44 4.96
CA ARG A 42 -13.71 -9.30 5.91
C ARG A 42 -13.79 -7.95 5.21
N ASP A 43 -13.58 -7.94 3.90
CA ASP A 43 -13.32 -6.71 3.15
C ASP A 43 -14.50 -6.30 2.23
N LEU A 44 -15.62 -7.03 2.26
CA LEU A 44 -16.90 -6.61 1.65
C LEU A 44 -17.47 -5.34 2.30
N GLU A 45 -17.28 -5.16 3.61
CA GLU A 45 -17.73 -3.95 4.33
C GLU A 45 -17.06 -2.68 3.79
N ALA A 46 -15.79 -2.76 3.40
CA ALA A 46 -15.07 -1.63 2.81
C ALA A 46 -15.67 -1.23 1.46
N LEU A 47 -15.98 -2.22 0.60
CA LEU A 47 -16.69 -1.96 -0.65
C LEU A 47 -18.11 -1.45 -0.42
N GLU A 48 -18.85 -2.00 0.55
CA GLU A 48 -20.19 -1.53 0.88
C GLU A 48 -20.18 -0.08 1.35
N SER A 49 -19.23 0.29 2.22
CA SER A 49 -19.07 1.68 2.67
C SER A 49 -18.80 2.65 1.51
N LEU A 50 -18.04 2.21 0.49
CA LEU A 50 -17.75 3.01 -0.69
C LEU A 50 -18.88 2.97 -1.73
N LYS A 51 -19.66 1.88 -1.78
CA LYS A 51 -20.81 1.79 -2.69
C LYS A 51 -21.88 2.84 -2.40
N HIS A 52 -22.07 3.18 -1.13
CA HIS A 52 -22.98 4.25 -0.72
C HIS A 52 -22.50 5.66 -1.09
N SER A 53 -21.25 5.82 -1.51
CA SER A 53 -20.66 7.11 -1.86
C SER A 53 -20.78 7.48 -3.34
N GLY A 54 -21.45 6.66 -4.16
CA GLY A 54 -21.58 6.89 -5.60
C GLY A 54 -20.30 6.65 -6.40
N LEU A 55 -19.27 6.06 -5.77
CA LEU A 55 -17.95 5.81 -6.37
C LEU A 55 -17.79 4.38 -6.90
N SER A 56 -18.83 3.55 -6.81
CA SER A 56 -18.81 2.12 -7.18
C SER A 56 -18.22 1.87 -8.57
N ASP A 57 -18.54 2.72 -9.55
CA ASP A 57 -18.12 2.55 -10.94
C ASP A 57 -16.61 2.78 -11.17
N TYR A 58 -15.92 3.32 -10.16
CA TYR A 58 -14.49 3.58 -10.15
C TYR A 58 -13.72 2.61 -9.25
N LEU A 59 -14.39 1.64 -8.64
CA LEU A 59 -13.79 0.74 -7.65
C LEU A 59 -13.99 -0.72 -8.04
N VAL A 60 -12.89 -1.45 -8.09
CA VAL A 60 -12.87 -2.88 -8.32
C VAL A 60 -12.05 -3.53 -7.22
N PHE A 61 -12.55 -4.64 -6.68
CA PHE A 61 -11.82 -5.42 -5.70
C PHE A 61 -10.96 -6.49 -6.37
N HIS A 62 -9.77 -6.71 -5.84
CA HIS A 62 -8.99 -7.91 -6.12
C HIS A 62 -8.24 -8.36 -4.86
N GLN A 63 -8.30 -9.65 -4.55
CA GLN A 63 -7.54 -10.21 -3.43
C GLN A 63 -6.03 -10.02 -3.67
N LEU A 64 -5.30 -9.61 -2.64
CA LEU A 64 -3.84 -9.53 -2.66
C LEU A 64 -3.26 -9.84 -1.28
N ASP A 65 -2.42 -10.87 -1.23
CA ASP A 65 -1.39 -11.02 -0.21
C ASP A 65 -0.03 -10.67 -0.80
N VAL A 66 0.53 -9.54 -0.36
CA VAL A 66 1.84 -9.05 -0.82
C VAL A 66 3.00 -9.95 -0.35
N ALA A 67 2.76 -10.88 0.56
CA ALA A 67 3.75 -11.89 0.93
C ALA A 67 3.69 -13.17 0.06
N ASP A 68 2.67 -13.30 -0.81
CA ASP A 68 2.51 -14.45 -1.70
C ASP A 68 2.77 -14.07 -3.17
N PRO A 69 3.86 -14.54 -3.78
CA PRO A 69 4.15 -14.30 -5.19
C PRO A 69 3.04 -14.75 -6.15
N LYS A 70 2.26 -15.79 -5.80
CA LYS A 70 1.14 -16.24 -6.65
C LYS A 70 -0.02 -15.24 -6.62
N SER A 71 -0.31 -14.69 -5.45
CA SER A 71 -1.31 -13.64 -5.29
C SER A 71 -0.92 -12.37 -6.07
N ILE A 72 0.36 -11.98 -6.01
CA ILE A 72 0.91 -10.86 -6.80
C ILE A 72 0.79 -11.12 -8.31
N ALA A 73 1.16 -12.31 -8.77
CA ALA A 73 1.05 -12.67 -10.19
C ALA A 73 -0.41 -12.65 -10.67
N SER A 74 -1.34 -13.15 -9.85
CA SER A 74 -2.78 -13.11 -10.12
C SER A 74 -3.27 -11.66 -10.30
N LEU A 75 -2.85 -10.75 -9.42
CA LEU A 75 -3.17 -9.32 -9.53
C LEU A 75 -2.63 -8.72 -10.83
N ALA A 76 -1.38 -9.00 -11.20
CA ALA A 76 -0.78 -8.48 -12.43
C ALA A 76 -1.56 -8.98 -13.67
N ASP A 77 -1.91 -10.26 -13.71
CA ASP A 77 -2.72 -10.83 -14.78
C ASP A 77 -4.12 -10.21 -14.85
N PHE A 78 -4.74 -9.95 -13.70
CA PHE A 78 -6.02 -9.29 -13.61
C PHE A 78 -5.97 -7.87 -14.19
N VAL A 79 -5.02 -7.04 -13.75
CA VAL A 79 -4.84 -5.66 -14.23
C VAL A 79 -4.56 -5.65 -15.74
N LYS A 80 -3.71 -6.57 -16.21
CA LYS A 80 -3.42 -6.74 -17.64
C LYS A 80 -4.68 -7.04 -18.44
N LYS A 81 -5.49 -8.01 -18.00
CA LYS A 81 -6.70 -8.44 -18.71
C LYS A 81 -7.80 -7.37 -18.71
N GLN A 82 -7.98 -6.68 -17.58
CA GLN A 82 -9.06 -5.72 -17.43
C GLN A 82 -8.75 -4.35 -18.02
N PHE A 83 -7.51 -3.89 -17.89
CA PHE A 83 -7.16 -2.50 -18.19
C PHE A 83 -6.04 -2.36 -19.22
N GLY A 84 -5.25 -3.41 -19.47
CA GLY A 84 -4.15 -3.42 -20.43
C GLY A 84 -2.91 -2.62 -20.00
N LYS A 85 -3.02 -1.75 -18.98
CA LYS A 85 -1.95 -0.93 -18.43
C LYS A 85 -2.20 -0.61 -16.95
N LEU A 86 -1.22 0.02 -16.30
CA LEU A 86 -1.35 0.60 -14.96
C LEU A 86 -0.74 2.00 -14.94
N ASP A 87 -1.41 2.99 -14.36
CA ASP A 87 -0.88 4.36 -14.28
C ASP A 87 -0.32 4.68 -12.88
N ILE A 88 -0.92 4.11 -11.82
CA ILE A 88 -0.56 4.41 -10.43
C ILE A 88 -0.48 3.12 -9.62
N LEU A 89 0.64 2.88 -8.94
CA LEU A 89 0.75 1.86 -7.90
C LEU A 89 0.99 2.53 -6.55
N VAL A 90 0.14 2.24 -5.57
CA VAL A 90 0.31 2.66 -4.18
C VAL A 90 0.60 1.44 -3.32
N ASN A 91 1.85 1.29 -2.90
CA ASN A 91 2.27 0.28 -1.93
C ASN A 91 1.94 0.80 -0.52
N ASN A 92 0.80 0.36 0.01
CA ASN A 92 0.29 0.76 1.33
C ASN A 92 0.14 -0.41 2.32
N ALA A 93 0.09 -1.65 1.85
CA ALA A 93 0.02 -2.83 2.71
C ALA A 93 1.21 -2.87 3.68
N ALA A 94 0.93 -2.85 4.99
CA ALA A 94 1.95 -2.85 6.02
C ALA A 94 1.46 -3.50 7.32
N ILE A 95 2.40 -4.02 8.11
CA ILE A 95 2.20 -4.43 9.50
C ILE A 95 3.22 -3.75 10.42
N LEU A 96 2.94 -3.76 11.72
CA LEU A 96 3.92 -3.38 12.74
C LEU A 96 4.83 -4.58 13.03
N GLY A 97 6.14 -4.34 13.02
CA GLY A 97 7.15 -5.35 13.36
C GLY A 97 7.46 -5.48 14.84
N ALA A 98 6.71 -4.77 15.70
CA ALA A 98 6.84 -4.82 17.14
C ALA A 98 5.46 -4.71 17.79
N THR A 99 5.31 -5.34 18.95
CA THR A 99 4.13 -5.19 19.80
C THR A 99 4.34 -3.98 20.69
N PHE A 100 3.32 -3.12 20.78
CA PHE A 100 3.34 -1.98 21.68
C PHE A 100 2.28 -2.17 22.76
N PHE A 101 2.68 -2.10 24.03
CA PHE A 101 1.71 -1.94 25.10
C PHE A 101 1.29 -0.47 25.17
N ILE A 102 0.08 -0.20 24.72
CA ILE A 102 -0.55 1.11 24.86
C ILE A 102 -1.76 0.93 25.76
N ALA A 103 -1.69 1.48 26.98
CA ALA A 103 -2.86 1.52 27.86
C ALA A 103 -3.99 2.33 27.18
N PRO A 104 -5.26 1.93 27.33
CA PRO A 104 -6.38 2.65 26.74
C PRO A 104 -6.36 4.14 27.12
N GLY A 105 -6.53 5.03 26.14
CA GLY A 105 -6.61 6.49 26.36
C GLY A 105 -5.27 7.23 26.40
N ILE A 106 -4.13 6.57 26.15
CA ILE A 106 -2.83 7.25 26.04
C ILE A 106 -2.53 7.57 24.57
N GLU A 107 -2.45 8.87 24.24
CA GLU A 107 -1.81 9.33 23.01
C GLU A 107 -0.32 8.98 23.06
N VAL A 108 0.12 8.14 22.12
CA VAL A 108 1.53 7.74 22.04
C VAL A 108 2.20 8.59 20.97
N ASN A 109 3.08 9.50 21.39
CA ASN A 109 3.96 10.19 20.45
C ASN A 109 5.01 9.20 19.92
N SER A 110 5.55 9.47 18.73
CA SER A 110 6.55 8.61 18.06
C SER A 110 7.83 8.32 18.86
N ARG A 111 8.13 9.12 19.90
CA ARG A 111 9.31 8.97 20.75
C ARG A 111 9.08 7.94 21.87
N ASP A 112 7.85 7.80 22.35
CA ASP A 112 7.45 6.85 23.40
C ASP A 112 7.17 5.44 22.88
N ILE A 113 7.13 5.27 21.55
CA ILE A 113 6.89 3.99 20.89
C ILE A 113 8.01 3.00 21.25
N TRP A 114 9.27 3.45 21.24
CA TRP A 114 10.43 2.59 21.49
C TRP A 114 10.57 2.16 22.95
N SER A 115 10.17 3.00 23.90
CA SER A 115 10.19 2.64 25.33
C SER A 115 9.05 1.71 25.74
N LYS A 116 8.06 1.51 24.85
CA LYS A 116 6.89 0.63 25.05
C LYS A 116 6.91 -0.60 24.15
N ALA A 117 7.96 -0.77 23.34
CA ALA A 117 8.21 -1.98 22.58
C ALA A 117 8.64 -3.08 23.55
N THR A 118 8.04 -4.26 23.46
CA THR A 118 8.49 -5.43 24.24
C THR A 118 9.57 -6.19 23.52
N ASP A 119 10.45 -6.85 24.28
CA ASP A 119 11.64 -7.54 23.77
C ASP A 119 11.35 -8.67 22.74
N ASP A 120 10.13 -9.20 22.67
CA ASP A 120 9.81 -10.30 21.77
C ASP A 120 8.99 -9.89 20.55
N ASN A 121 9.63 -9.94 19.38
CA ASN A 121 9.23 -10.87 18.32
C ASN A 121 10.15 -10.74 17.09
N TYR A 122 11.28 -11.45 17.09
CA TYR A 122 12.10 -11.65 15.89
C TYR A 122 11.24 -12.04 14.67
N GLU A 123 10.23 -12.90 14.87
CA GLU A 123 9.31 -13.32 13.81
C GLU A 123 8.37 -12.19 13.33
N LEU A 124 7.89 -11.28 14.20
CA LEU A 124 7.13 -10.10 13.75
C LEU A 124 8.03 -9.13 12.99
N ALA A 125 9.26 -8.93 13.46
CA ALA A 125 10.22 -8.07 12.78
C ALA A 125 10.56 -8.61 11.39
N LYS A 126 10.82 -9.92 11.28
CA LYS A 126 11.05 -10.61 10.01
C LYS A 126 9.83 -10.48 9.09
N LYS A 127 8.63 -10.79 9.58
CA LYS A 127 7.38 -10.67 8.82
C LYS A 127 7.09 -9.23 8.38
N CYS A 128 7.45 -8.24 9.19
CA CYS A 128 7.35 -6.83 8.85
C CYS A 128 8.25 -6.47 7.67
N ILE A 129 9.49 -6.97 7.64
CA ILE A 129 10.38 -6.77 6.49
C ILE A 129 9.84 -7.50 5.25
N GLU A 130 9.34 -8.73 5.41
CA GLU A 130 8.72 -9.50 4.34
C GLU A 130 7.54 -8.75 3.70
N ILE A 131 6.63 -8.19 4.50
CA ILE A 131 5.44 -7.49 3.99
C ILE A 131 5.76 -6.07 3.53
N ASN A 132 6.37 -5.26 4.40
CA ASN A 132 6.48 -3.81 4.20
C ASN A 132 7.56 -3.45 3.17
N TYR A 133 8.59 -4.30 3.01
CA TYR A 133 9.68 -4.06 2.05
C TYR A 133 9.62 -5.04 0.88
N TYR A 134 9.78 -6.35 1.14
CA TYR A 134 9.85 -7.33 0.06
C TYR A 134 8.51 -7.44 -0.70
N GLY A 135 7.38 -7.38 0.00
CA GLY A 135 6.06 -7.42 -0.63
C GLY A 135 5.83 -6.23 -1.56
N ALA A 136 6.19 -5.02 -1.12
CA ALA A 136 6.16 -3.83 -1.98
C ALA A 136 7.10 -3.97 -3.18
N LYS A 137 8.35 -4.41 -2.97
CA LYS A 137 9.34 -4.60 -4.04
C LYS A 137 8.85 -5.60 -5.10
N ILE A 138 8.40 -6.78 -4.69
CA ILE A 138 7.97 -7.85 -5.61
C ILE A 138 6.70 -7.40 -6.35
N THR A 139 5.80 -6.69 -5.67
CA THR A 139 4.60 -6.12 -6.30
C THR A 139 4.96 -5.11 -7.39
N VAL A 140 5.94 -4.23 -7.12
CA VAL A 140 6.48 -3.31 -8.13
C VAL A 140 7.05 -4.09 -9.31
N GLU A 141 7.92 -5.07 -9.06
CA GLU A 141 8.55 -5.87 -10.13
C GLU A 141 7.53 -6.57 -11.03
N ALA A 142 6.46 -7.12 -10.44
CA ALA A 142 5.39 -7.76 -11.20
C ALA A 142 4.55 -6.78 -12.04
N LEU A 143 4.41 -5.52 -11.59
CA LEU A 143 3.56 -4.52 -12.23
C LEU A 143 4.33 -3.55 -13.14
N ILE A 144 5.67 -3.52 -13.09
CA ILE A 144 6.52 -2.70 -13.97
C ILE A 144 6.14 -2.83 -15.46
N PRO A 145 5.93 -4.05 -16.01
CA PRO A 145 5.57 -4.17 -17.43
C PRO A 145 4.27 -3.45 -17.79
N LEU A 146 3.32 -3.34 -16.85
CA LEU A 146 2.05 -2.62 -17.05
C LEU A 146 2.20 -1.12 -16.83
N LEU A 147 3.06 -0.70 -15.90
CA LEU A 147 3.39 0.70 -15.67
C LEU A 147 4.13 1.32 -16.86
N GLN A 148 5.00 0.55 -17.54
CA GLN A 148 5.69 1.00 -18.75
C GLN A 148 4.76 1.29 -19.94
N LEU A 149 3.51 0.82 -19.88
CA LEU A 149 2.48 1.10 -20.89
C LEU A 149 1.68 2.38 -20.59
N SER A 150 1.93 3.04 -19.45
CA SER A 150 1.34 4.34 -19.11
C SER A 150 2.18 5.48 -19.66
N ASP A 151 1.53 6.56 -20.08
CA ASP A 151 2.20 7.80 -20.47
C ASP A 151 2.86 8.52 -19.27
N LEU A 152 2.32 8.33 -18.06
CA LEU A 152 2.75 9.00 -16.84
C LEU A 152 2.70 8.07 -15.62
N PRO A 153 3.52 7.00 -15.58
CA PRO A 153 3.50 6.05 -14.48
C PRO A 153 3.94 6.68 -13.16
N ARG A 154 3.31 6.27 -12.06
CA ARG A 154 3.67 6.67 -10.69
C ARG A 154 3.67 5.47 -9.76
N ILE A 155 4.70 5.36 -8.93
CA ILE A 155 4.78 4.41 -7.82
C ILE A 155 4.88 5.23 -6.54
N VAL A 156 3.99 4.99 -5.58
CA VAL A 156 3.96 5.64 -4.27
C VAL A 156 4.16 4.58 -3.21
N ASN A 157 5.23 4.70 -2.42
CA ASN A 157 5.48 3.84 -1.27
C ASN A 157 5.05 4.56 0.01
N VAL A 158 3.99 4.08 0.66
CA VAL A 158 3.52 4.63 1.93
C VAL A 158 4.44 4.12 3.03
N SER A 159 5.04 5.06 3.77
CA SER A 159 5.97 4.77 4.87
C SER A 159 5.52 5.44 6.16
N SER A 160 6.31 5.33 7.22
CA SER A 160 5.99 5.92 8.53
C SER A 160 7.15 6.73 9.09
N SER A 161 6.84 7.75 9.90
CA SER A 161 7.87 8.56 10.56
C SER A 161 8.73 7.76 11.55
N VAL A 162 8.24 6.59 12.01
CA VAL A 162 8.98 5.69 12.91
C VAL A 162 10.11 4.94 12.22
N VAL A 163 10.11 4.83 10.89
CA VAL A 163 11.22 4.22 10.14
C VAL A 163 12.31 5.22 9.76
N MET A 164 12.13 6.50 10.10
CA MET A 164 13.20 7.49 9.96
C MET A 164 14.25 7.29 11.05
N LEU A 165 15.49 7.01 10.65
CA LEU A 165 16.64 7.09 11.54
C LEU A 165 16.81 8.53 12.04
N LYS A 166 16.46 8.79 13.29
CA LYS A 166 16.81 10.06 13.96
C LYS A 166 18.18 9.91 14.63
N GLY A 167 19.22 10.32 13.91
CA GLY A 167 20.58 10.43 14.44
C GLY A 167 21.40 11.48 13.70
N LYS A 168 22.17 12.30 14.44
CA LYS A 168 23.18 13.22 13.87
C LYS A 168 24.34 12.38 13.30
N GLY A 169 24.16 11.82 12.13
CA GLY A 169 25.18 11.07 11.42
C GLY A 169 25.03 11.27 9.92
N GLU A 170 25.66 12.31 9.38
CA GLU A 170 25.60 12.66 7.95
C GLU A 170 26.01 11.52 7.01
N LYS A 171 26.70 10.50 7.52
CA LYS A 171 27.19 9.34 6.75
C LYS A 171 26.12 8.32 6.31
N LEU A 172 24.97 8.23 6.98
CA LEU A 172 23.94 7.22 6.63
C LEU A 172 22.85 7.75 5.69
N LYS A 173 22.78 9.08 5.48
CA LYS A 173 21.82 9.68 4.54
C LYS A 173 22.00 9.15 3.11
N GLY A 174 23.22 8.84 2.67
CA GLY A 174 23.50 8.39 1.30
C GLY A 174 22.89 7.03 0.92
N VAL A 175 22.69 6.14 1.89
CA VAL A 175 22.30 4.74 1.62
C VAL A 175 20.78 4.55 1.55
N LEU A 176 20.00 5.42 2.21
CA LEU A 176 18.54 5.28 2.35
C LEU A 176 17.71 6.16 1.41
N ILE A 177 18.35 6.97 0.56
CA ILE A 177 17.66 7.86 -0.39
C ILE A 177 16.80 7.06 -1.40
N GLY A 178 17.12 5.78 -1.63
CA GLY A 178 16.35 4.90 -2.53
C GLY A 178 15.01 4.39 -1.98
N VAL A 179 14.70 4.61 -0.69
CA VAL A 179 13.50 4.01 -0.05
C VAL A 179 12.41 5.04 0.26
N THR A 180 12.71 6.35 0.25
CA THR A 180 11.81 7.40 0.76
C THR A 180 11.66 8.66 -0.10
N ARG A 181 12.11 8.64 -1.36
CA ARG A 181 11.86 9.72 -2.35
C ARG A 181 11.53 9.06 -3.71
N ASN A 182 10.51 9.42 -4.48
CA ASN A 182 9.67 10.64 -4.54
C ASN A 182 8.20 10.26 -4.77
#